data_AF-A0A8T5ASB0-F1
#
_entry.id   AF-A0A8T5ASB0-F1
#
_cell.length_a   1.000
_cell.length_b   1.000
_cell.length_c   1.000
_cell.angle_alpha   90.00
_cell.angle_beta   90.00
_cell.angle_gamma   90.00
#
_symmetry.space_group_name_H-M   'P 1'
#
loop_
_entity.id
_entity.type
_entity.pdbx_description
1 polymer ?
#
loop_
_entity_poly.entity_id
_entity_poly.type
_entity_poly.pdbx_seq_one_letter_code
_entity_poly.pdbx_strand_id
1 'polypeptide(L)'
;MSKMGKTLKRILQIASAVLAATIVVLGFLSAWGTPVFDEFLFFAILAAFTPPTVLSYIEYQWKKAVDEHLPDLFRSIVQAQETGMTLPRALEEAAKRDYGPLTAELRKMTAQISWGMTLEEALVSFAKRVDTVLVQRTVPLIIEASRSGGYIEKIFDPMGKFVQSTLLLNKERRNRTRPYIAIIYVAFFVFIFTIVLLFKSFFIDIQGLPLLGATIMAPEEVKRLFFHMTVIQAFFGGLVAGKMGEGTLSAGLKHSLALMICGYIALKLFM
;
A
#
# COMPACT_ATOMS: atom_id res chain seq x y z
N MET A 1 -1.06 -4.32 15.38
CA MET A 1 -2.48 -4.62 15.04
C MET A 1 -3.07 -5.68 15.98
N SER A 2 -4.13 -5.35 16.72
CA SER A 2 -4.94 -6.31 17.48
C SER A 2 -5.43 -7.46 16.58
N LYS A 3 -5.57 -8.68 17.11
CA LYS A 3 -6.21 -9.83 16.43
C LYS A 3 -7.54 -9.41 15.75
N MET A 4 -8.26 -8.45 16.34
CA MET A 4 -9.51 -7.89 15.83
C MET A 4 -9.36 -7.19 14.46
N GLY A 5 -8.21 -6.55 14.18
CA GLY A 5 -7.94 -5.93 12.87
C GLY A 5 -7.68 -6.95 11.76
N LYS A 6 -7.06 -8.09 12.09
CA LYS A 6 -6.85 -9.19 11.12
C LYS A 6 -8.17 -9.87 10.77
N THR A 7 -9.07 -10.05 11.74
CA THR A 7 -10.40 -10.59 11.51
C THR A 7 -11.27 -9.63 10.71
N LEU A 8 -11.26 -8.33 11.04
CA LEU A 8 -11.97 -7.30 10.27
C LEU A 8 -11.48 -7.23 8.82
N LYS A 9 -10.17 -7.35 8.59
CA LYS A 9 -9.59 -7.43 7.25
C LYS A 9 -10.12 -8.63 6.46
N ARG A 10 -10.17 -9.81 7.08
CA ARG A 10 -10.72 -11.01 6.44
C ARG A 10 -12.21 -10.86 6.14
N ILE A 11 -13.00 -10.33 7.08
CA ILE A 11 -14.43 -10.09 6.88
C ILE A 11 -14.64 -9.12 5.72
N LEU A 12 -13.88 -8.02 5.67
CA LEU A 12 -14.01 -7.04 4.60
C LEU A 12 -13.58 -7.60 3.23
N GLN A 13 -12.54 -8.44 3.19
CA GLN A 13 -12.13 -9.14 1.97
C GLN A 13 -13.18 -10.14 1.48
N ILE A 14 -13.83 -10.87 2.40
CA ILE A 14 -14.91 -11.79 2.07
C ILE A 14 -16.12 -11.00 1.58
N ALA A 15 -16.50 -9.93 2.28
CA ALA A 15 -17.61 -9.07 1.87
C ALA A 15 -17.38 -8.43 0.50
N SER A 16 -16.16 -7.96 0.21
CA SER A 16 -15.82 -7.40 -1.10
C SER A 16 -15.82 -8.44 -2.21
N ALA A 17 -15.36 -9.67 -1.91
CA ALA A 17 -15.40 -10.77 -2.86
C ALA A 17 -16.83 -11.22 -3.16
N VAL A 18 -17.69 -11.29 -2.14
CA VAL A 18 -19.12 -11.59 -2.30
C VAL A 18 -19.81 -10.51 -3.13
N LEU A 19 -19.56 -9.24 -2.83
CA LEU A 19 -20.14 -8.12 -3.57
C LEU A 19 -19.68 -8.11 -5.04
N ALA A 20 -18.40 -8.35 -5.31
CA ALA A 20 -17.90 -8.50 -6.68
C ALA A 20 -18.54 -9.69 -7.41
N ALA A 21 -18.67 -10.84 -6.73
CA ALA A 21 -19.34 -12.01 -7.30
C ALA A 21 -20.82 -11.73 -7.61
N THR A 22 -21.53 -11.00 -6.74
CA THR A 22 -22.91 -10.57 -7.00
C THR A 22 -23.00 -9.67 -8.23
N ILE A 23 -22.08 -8.73 -8.40
CA ILE A 23 -22.04 -7.86 -9.59
C ILE A 23 -21.81 -8.69 -10.86
N VAL A 24 -20.90 -9.66 -10.83
CA VAL A 24 -20.64 -10.55 -11.97
C VAL A 24 -21.87 -11.39 -12.31
N VAL A 25 -22.54 -11.96 -11.30
CA VAL A 25 -23.75 -12.78 -11.50
C VAL A 25 -24.90 -11.94 -12.06
N LEU A 26 -25.09 -10.71 -11.57
CA LEU A 26 -26.07 -9.77 -12.12
C LEU A 26 -25.74 -9.38 -13.56
N GLY A 27 -24.47 -9.12 -13.87
CA GLY A 27 -24.02 -8.85 -15.25
C GLY A 27 -24.25 -10.04 -16.17
N PHE A 28 -23.96 -11.26 -15.69
CA PHE A 28 -24.19 -12.51 -16.42
C PHE A 28 -25.67 -12.71 -16.75
N LEU A 29 -26.56 -12.49 -15.77
CA LEU A 29 -28.00 -12.71 -15.93
C LEU A 29 -28.69 -11.63 -16.78
N SER A 30 -28.24 -10.38 -16.70
CA SER A 30 -28.93 -9.24 -17.35
C SER A 30 -28.39 -8.88 -18.73
N ALA A 31 -27.08 -9.06 -18.96
CA ALA A 31 -26.37 -8.36 -20.03
C ALA A 31 -25.49 -9.28 -20.90
N TRP A 32 -25.68 -10.61 -20.84
CA TRP A 32 -24.85 -11.58 -21.56
C TRP A 32 -24.74 -11.25 -23.06
N GLY A 33 -23.51 -11.04 -23.53
CA GLY A 33 -23.21 -10.70 -24.93
C GLY A 33 -23.33 -9.22 -25.30
N THR A 34 -23.81 -8.35 -24.41
CA THR A 34 -23.93 -6.90 -24.66
C THR A 34 -22.68 -6.12 -24.20
N PRO A 35 -22.40 -4.92 -24.75
CA PRO A 35 -21.29 -4.07 -24.28
C PRO A 35 -21.41 -3.68 -22.80
N VAL A 36 -22.64 -3.73 -22.26
CA VAL A 36 -22.93 -3.40 -20.86
C VAL A 36 -22.31 -4.44 -19.91
N PHE A 37 -22.11 -5.68 -20.36
CA PHE A 37 -21.44 -6.71 -19.57
C PHE A 37 -20.00 -6.33 -19.20
N ASP A 38 -19.28 -5.69 -20.12
CA ASP A 38 -17.89 -5.29 -19.90
C ASP A 38 -17.79 -4.19 -18.82
N GLU A 39 -18.79 -3.30 -18.74
CA GLU A 39 -18.91 -2.32 -17.65
C GLU A 39 -19.17 -3.01 -16.30
N PHE A 40 -20.08 -4.00 -16.25
CA PHE A 40 -20.32 -4.78 -15.03
C PHE A 40 -19.07 -5.52 -14.56
N LEU A 41 -18.31 -6.13 -15.49
CA LEU A 41 -17.06 -6.81 -15.18
C LEU A 41 -16.01 -5.84 -14.65
N PHE A 42 -15.90 -4.65 -15.25
CA PHE A 42 -15.03 -3.59 -14.76
C PHE A 42 -15.38 -3.13 -13.33
N PHE A 43 -16.66 -2.87 -13.05
CA PHE A 43 -17.10 -2.49 -11.70
C PHE A 43 -16.91 -3.62 -10.68
N ALA A 44 -17.07 -4.88 -11.09
CA ALA A 44 -16.77 -6.01 -10.24
C ALA A 44 -15.27 -6.08 -9.86
N ILE A 45 -14.37 -5.83 -10.82
CA ILE A 45 -12.93 -5.73 -10.57
C ILE A 45 -12.65 -4.58 -9.59
N LEU A 46 -13.18 -3.38 -9.84
CA LEU A 46 -13.00 -2.24 -8.93
C LEU A 46 -13.50 -2.55 -7.51
N ALA A 47 -14.68 -3.15 -7.38
CA ALA A 47 -15.26 -3.52 -6.09
C ALA A 47 -14.43 -4.60 -5.37
N ALA A 48 -13.88 -5.57 -6.09
CA ALA A 48 -13.03 -6.62 -5.50
C ALA A 48 -11.71 -6.06 -4.97
N PHE A 49 -11.06 -5.15 -5.71
CA PHE A 49 -9.73 -4.66 -5.38
C PHE A 49 -9.72 -3.42 -4.46
N THR A 50 -10.80 -2.63 -4.40
CA THR A 50 -10.86 -1.41 -3.60
C THR A 50 -10.64 -1.67 -2.10
N PRO A 51 -11.39 -2.57 -1.44
CA PRO A 51 -11.26 -2.76 0.01
C PRO A 51 -9.89 -3.32 0.44
N PRO A 52 -9.31 -4.35 -0.23
CA PRO A 52 -7.94 -4.78 0.05
C PRO A 52 -6.91 -3.66 -0.09
N THR A 53 -7.08 -2.78 -1.08
CA THR A 53 -6.18 -1.65 -1.33
C THR A 53 -6.23 -0.66 -0.18
N VAL A 54 -7.42 -0.21 0.23
CA VAL A 54 -7.59 0.76 1.32
C VAL A 54 -7.00 0.21 2.62
N LEU A 55 -7.25 -1.05 2.95
CA LEU A 55 -6.73 -1.65 4.18
C LEU A 55 -5.21 -1.77 4.15
N SER A 56 -4.64 -2.22 3.03
CA SER A 56 -3.19 -2.30 2.89
C SER A 56 -2.52 -0.92 2.98
N TYR A 57 -3.20 0.12 2.49
CA TYR A 57 -2.70 1.49 2.55
C TYR A 57 -2.73 2.07 3.97
N ILE A 58 -3.81 1.85 4.73
CA ILE A 58 -3.91 2.28 6.13
C ILE A 58 -2.85 1.56 6.98
N GLU A 59 -2.70 0.25 6.79
CA GLU A 59 -1.65 -0.54 7.48
C GLU A 59 -0.25 -0.03 7.15
N TYR A 60 0.01 0.27 5.87
CA TYR A 60 1.29 0.82 5.43
C TYR A 60 1.58 2.17 6.09
N GLN A 61 0.60 3.08 6.13
CA GLN A 61 0.79 4.40 6.77
C GLN A 61 1.03 4.27 8.27
N TRP A 62 0.28 3.39 8.96
CA TRP A 62 0.49 3.13 10.37
C TRP A 62 1.90 2.58 10.65
N LYS A 63 2.32 1.55 9.90
CA LYS A 63 3.67 0.94 10.03
C LYS A 63 4.77 1.96 9.75
N LYS A 64 4.60 2.77 8.71
CA LYS A 64 5.54 3.82 8.34
C LYS A 64 5.66 4.88 9.44
N ALA A 65 4.54 5.34 9.99
CA ALA A 65 4.55 6.31 11.09
C ALA A 65 5.20 5.74 12.36
N VAL A 66 5.01 4.44 12.65
CA VAL A 66 5.72 3.77 13.73
C VAL A 66 7.24 3.80 13.47
N ASP A 67 7.68 3.40 12.29
CA ASP A 67 9.10 3.38 11.93
C ASP A 67 9.74 4.78 12.03
N GLU A 68 9.02 5.84 11.63
CA GLU A 68 9.49 7.23 11.69
C GLU A 68 9.69 7.74 13.14
N HIS A 69 8.96 7.22 14.13
CA HIS A 69 9.08 7.61 15.54
C HIS A 69 10.02 6.72 16.38
N LEU A 70 10.52 5.60 15.83
CA LEU A 70 11.46 4.73 16.53
C LEU A 70 12.77 5.41 16.96
N PRO A 71 13.41 6.27 16.14
CA PRO A 71 14.60 7.01 16.55
C PRO A 71 14.37 7.84 17.83
N ASP A 72 13.25 8.55 17.90
CA ASP A 72 12.92 9.43 19.02
C ASP A 72 12.66 8.63 20.30
N LEU A 73 12.02 7.46 20.17
CA LEU A 73 11.89 6.49 21.25
C LEU A 73 13.26 6.04 21.75
N PHE A 74 14.15 5.59 20.86
CA PHE A 74 15.48 5.13 21.26
C PHE A 74 16.30 6.24 21.90
N ARG A 75 16.25 7.46 21.37
CA ARG A 75 16.90 8.63 21.97
C ARG A 75 16.41 8.90 23.39
N SER A 76 15.10 8.79 23.63
CA SER A 76 14.52 8.97 24.96
C SER A 76 14.95 7.87 25.93
N ILE A 77 15.07 6.62 25.45
CA ILE A 77 15.57 5.51 26.26
C ILE A 77 17.04 5.73 26.63
N VAL A 78 17.89 6.12 25.67
CA VAL A 78 19.31 6.45 25.91
C VAL A 78 19.44 7.54 26.97
N GLN A 79 18.74 8.66 26.80
CA GLN A 79 18.76 9.77 27.77
C GLN A 79 18.32 9.33 29.17
N ALA A 80 17.31 8.48 29.28
CA ALA A 80 16.88 7.94 30.57
C ALA A 80 17.94 6.99 31.17
N GLN A 81 18.59 6.15 30.36
CA GLN A 81 19.70 5.31 30.80
C GLN A 81 20.91 6.12 31.29
N GLU A 82 21.26 7.22 30.61
CA GLU A 82 22.35 8.14 31.01
C GLU A 82 22.12 8.74 32.41
N THR A 83 20.85 8.89 32.83
CA THR A 83 20.49 9.33 34.19
C THR A 83 20.54 8.21 35.25
N GLY A 84 20.97 7.00 34.87
CA GLY A 84 21.08 5.85 35.76
C GLY A 84 19.80 5.03 35.93
N MET A 85 18.74 5.28 35.12
CA MET A 85 17.55 4.43 35.15
C MET A 85 17.88 3.01 34.66
N THR A 86 17.14 2.00 35.14
CA THR A 86 17.19 0.65 34.54
C THR A 86 16.42 0.62 33.24
N LEU A 87 16.74 -0.30 32.31
CA LEU A 87 16.05 -0.37 31.01
C LEU A 87 14.52 -0.52 31.13
N PRO A 88 13.96 -1.38 32.01
CA PRO A 88 12.51 -1.41 32.24
C PRO A 88 11.94 -0.05 32.67
N ARG A 89 12.64 0.68 33.54
CA ARG A 89 12.19 1.99 34.04
C ARG A 89 12.31 3.08 32.97
N ALA A 90 13.35 3.05 32.15
CA ALA A 90 13.51 3.94 31.01
C ALA A 90 12.42 3.72 29.96
N LEU A 91 12.01 2.47 29.72
CA LEU A 91 10.88 2.14 28.84
C LEU A 91 9.54 2.62 29.40
N GLU A 92 9.34 2.48 30.72
CA GLU A 92 8.16 3.00 31.41
C GLU A 92 8.08 4.54 31.31
N GLU A 93 9.19 5.23 31.52
CA GLU A 93 9.26 6.69 31.40
C GLU A 93 9.04 7.15 29.95
N ALA A 94 9.67 6.46 28.99
CA ALA A 94 9.46 6.74 27.58
C ALA A 94 7.99 6.54 27.18
N ALA A 95 7.28 5.54 27.72
CA ALA A 95 5.88 5.26 27.40
C ALA A 95 4.89 6.37 27.82
N LYS A 96 5.33 7.30 28.68
CA LYS A 96 4.55 8.50 29.05
C LYS A 96 4.58 9.58 27.97
N ARG A 97 5.62 9.60 27.12
CA ARG A 97 5.74 10.52 25.98
C ARG A 97 4.84 10.09 24.82
N ASP A 98 4.65 10.99 23.86
CA ASP A 98 3.88 10.73 22.64
C ASP A 98 4.81 10.48 21.43
N TYR A 99 4.65 9.31 20.83
CA TYR A 99 5.27 8.83 19.60
C TYR A 99 4.20 8.46 18.55
N GLY A 100 3.03 9.10 18.63
CA GLY A 100 1.92 8.86 17.73
C GLY A 100 1.42 7.39 17.79
N PRO A 101 1.37 6.66 16.67
CA PRO A 101 0.80 5.32 16.66
C PRO A 101 1.60 4.27 17.46
N LEU A 102 2.87 4.56 17.73
CA LEU A 102 3.76 3.71 18.53
C LEU A 102 3.42 3.75 20.03
N THR A 103 2.91 4.88 20.53
CA THR A 103 2.60 5.11 21.96
C THR A 103 1.70 4.02 22.53
N ALA A 104 0.65 3.62 21.80
CA ALA A 104 -0.30 2.61 22.26
C ALA A 104 0.33 1.21 22.40
N GLU A 105 1.26 0.85 21.51
CA GLU A 105 1.94 -0.45 21.56
C GLU A 105 3.05 -0.47 22.63
N LEU A 106 3.69 0.67 22.87
CA LEU A 106 4.67 0.89 23.93
C LEU A 106 4.03 0.83 25.33
N ARG A 107 2.86 1.46 25.52
CA ARG A 107 2.09 1.37 26.78
C ARG A 107 1.64 -0.06 27.09
N LYS A 108 1.24 -0.83 26.08
CA LYS A 108 0.92 -2.25 26.26
C LYS A 108 2.14 -3.06 26.69
N MET A 109 3.30 -2.79 26.09
CA MET A 109 4.54 -3.48 26.43
C MET A 109 4.96 -3.19 27.88
N THR A 110 4.90 -1.93 28.32
CA THR A 110 5.23 -1.55 29.70
C THR A 110 4.21 -2.11 30.71
N ALA A 111 2.92 -2.15 30.35
CA ALA A 111 1.91 -2.83 31.15
C ALA A 111 2.21 -4.34 31.31
N GLN A 112 2.63 -5.02 30.24
CA GLN A 112 3.04 -6.44 30.32
C GLN A 112 4.21 -6.65 31.28
N ILE A 113 5.22 -5.78 31.24
CA ILE A 113 6.36 -5.81 32.17
C ILE A 113 5.88 -5.59 33.61
N SER A 114 4.97 -4.63 33.83
CA SER A 114 4.41 -4.37 35.16
C SER A 114 3.61 -5.54 35.75
N TRP A 115 3.09 -6.42 34.90
CA TRP A 115 2.37 -7.64 35.29
C TRP A 115 3.29 -8.86 35.44
N GLY A 116 4.61 -8.65 35.48
CA GLY A 116 5.59 -9.71 35.76
C GLY A 116 6.12 -10.44 34.51
N MET A 117 5.75 -10.01 33.30
CA MET A 117 6.36 -10.54 32.07
C MET A 117 7.81 -10.09 31.98
N THR A 118 8.72 -10.97 31.55
CA THR A 118 10.14 -10.59 31.41
C THR A 118 10.31 -9.54 30.31
N LEU A 119 11.35 -8.71 30.41
CA LEU A 119 11.64 -7.68 29.42
C LEU A 119 11.79 -8.27 28.01
N GLU A 120 12.45 -9.43 27.89
CA GLU A 120 12.67 -10.11 26.63
C GLU A 120 11.35 -10.56 25.99
N GLU A 121 10.50 -11.23 26.76
CA GLU A 121 9.20 -11.68 26.29
C GLU A 121 8.32 -10.48 25.88
N ALA A 122 8.34 -9.40 26.65
CA ALA A 122 7.59 -8.18 26.36
C ALA A 122 8.06 -7.51 25.06
N LEU A 123 9.38 -7.41 24.84
CA LEU A 123 9.99 -6.89 23.61
C LEU A 123 9.65 -7.76 22.39
N VAL A 124 9.71 -9.09 22.53
CA VAL A 124 9.29 -10.02 21.46
C VAL A 124 7.80 -9.88 21.16
N SER A 125 6.96 -9.74 22.19
CA SER A 125 5.52 -9.51 22.02
C SER A 125 5.24 -8.19 21.31
N PHE A 126 5.96 -7.12 21.68
CA PHE A 126 5.91 -5.82 21.02
C PHE A 126 6.31 -5.92 19.54
N ALA A 127 7.43 -6.58 19.23
CA ALA A 127 7.88 -6.79 17.85
C ALA A 127 6.85 -7.52 16.99
N LYS A 128 6.19 -8.55 17.54
CA LYS A 128 5.12 -9.30 16.86
C LYS A 128 3.85 -8.46 16.65
N ARG A 129 3.55 -7.49 17.51
CA ARG A 129 2.36 -6.62 17.38
C ARG A 129 2.58 -5.48 16.40
N VAL A 130 3.78 -4.90 16.39
CA VAL A 130 4.16 -3.81 15.49
C VAL A 130 4.46 -4.33 14.08
N ASP A 131 5.17 -5.45 13.98
CA ASP A 131 5.36 -6.20 12.72
C ASP A 131 5.95 -5.36 11.57
N THR A 132 6.88 -4.48 11.90
CA THR A 132 7.69 -3.72 10.93
C THR A 132 9.06 -4.39 10.79
N VAL A 133 9.63 -4.36 9.58
CA VAL A 133 10.95 -4.96 9.30
C VAL A 133 12.03 -4.39 10.23
N LEU A 134 11.94 -3.09 10.52
CA LEU A 134 12.88 -2.38 11.37
C LEU A 134 12.83 -2.89 12.82
N VAL A 135 11.67 -2.81 13.48
CA VAL A 135 11.47 -3.36 14.84
C VAL A 135 11.87 -4.83 14.95
N GLN A 136 11.52 -5.68 13.98
CA GLN A 136 11.89 -7.11 14.01
C GLN A 136 13.41 -7.34 13.96
N ARG A 137 14.17 -6.41 13.35
CA ARG A 137 15.64 -6.46 13.33
C ARG A 137 16.27 -5.83 14.57
N THR A 138 15.67 -4.76 15.10
CA THR A 138 16.23 -4.02 16.23
C THR A 138 15.97 -4.70 17.58
N VAL A 139 14.79 -5.30 17.78
CA VAL A 139 14.43 -5.92 19.06
C VAL A 139 15.39 -7.05 19.50
N PRO A 140 15.77 -8.01 18.63
CA PRO A 140 16.74 -9.03 19.00
C PRO A 140 18.09 -8.45 19.42
N LEU A 141 18.54 -7.38 18.77
CA LEU A 141 19.78 -6.70 19.14
C LEU A 141 19.68 -6.07 20.53
N ILE A 142 18.53 -5.51 20.89
CA ILE A 142 18.27 -4.96 22.23
C ILE A 142 18.29 -6.06 23.30
N ILE A 143 17.69 -7.21 23.00
CA ILE A 143 17.66 -8.35 23.92
C ILE A 143 19.08 -8.88 24.18
N GLU A 144 19.86 -9.10 23.11
CA GLU A 144 21.23 -9.59 23.21
C GLU A 144 22.14 -8.60 23.97
N ALA A 145 21.95 -7.31 23.71
CA ALA A 145 22.60 -6.23 24.42
C ALA A 145 22.26 -6.23 25.92
N SER A 146 20.98 -6.39 26.26
CA SER A 146 20.52 -6.44 27.65
C SER A 146 21.08 -7.66 28.40
N ARG A 147 21.19 -8.82 27.75
CA ARG A 147 21.77 -10.04 28.34
C ARG A 147 23.24 -9.90 28.68
N SER A 148 23.97 -9.14 27.86
CA SER A 148 25.42 -8.95 28.01
C SER A 148 25.80 -8.02 29.18
N GLY A 149 24.83 -7.40 29.87
CA GLY A 149 25.06 -6.54 31.04
C GLY A 149 25.89 -5.28 30.78
N GLY A 150 26.26 -5.00 29.53
CA GLY A 150 27.09 -3.88 29.14
C GLY A 150 26.28 -2.59 29.00
N TYR A 151 26.89 -1.46 29.38
CA TYR A 151 26.36 -0.09 29.25
C TYR A 151 25.41 0.06 28.06
N ILE A 152 24.11 0.00 28.34
CA ILE A 152 23.03 -0.06 27.36
C ILE A 152 23.00 1.19 26.46
N GLU A 153 23.48 2.33 26.98
CA GLU A 153 23.77 3.57 26.25
C GLU A 153 24.64 3.33 25.01
N LYS A 154 25.72 2.54 25.13
CA LYS A 154 26.67 2.25 24.04
C LYS A 154 26.04 1.46 22.89
N ILE A 155 24.81 0.96 23.06
CA ILE A 155 24.16 0.07 22.11
C ILE A 155 22.90 0.73 21.53
N PHE A 156 22.12 1.43 22.36
CA PHE A 156 20.95 2.16 21.87
C PHE A 156 21.32 3.40 21.02
N ASP A 157 22.44 4.09 21.28
CA ASP A 157 22.89 5.19 20.40
C ASP A 157 23.26 4.69 18.98
N PRO A 158 24.12 3.65 18.81
CA PRO A 158 24.34 3.04 17.50
C PRO A 158 23.06 2.48 16.86
N MET A 159 22.13 1.91 17.62
CA MET A 159 20.84 1.45 17.08
C MET A 159 19.97 2.59 16.60
N GLY A 160 19.89 3.69 17.36
CA GLY A 160 19.19 4.91 16.95
C GLY A 160 19.75 5.46 15.64
N LYS A 161 21.08 5.56 15.54
CA LYS A 161 21.79 5.95 14.31
C LYS A 161 21.51 4.98 13.17
N PHE A 162 21.58 3.67 13.40
CA PHE A 162 21.25 2.64 12.40
C PHE A 162 19.81 2.79 11.87
N VAL A 163 18.84 2.99 12.77
CA VAL A 163 17.45 3.22 12.39
C VAL A 163 17.31 4.50 11.58
N GLN A 164 17.89 5.60 12.04
CA GLN A 164 17.87 6.89 11.34
C GLN A 164 18.49 6.78 9.95
N SER A 165 19.67 6.17 9.82
CA SER A 165 20.33 5.91 8.54
C SER A 165 19.46 5.04 7.63
N THR A 166 18.81 4.00 8.17
CA THR A 166 17.88 3.15 7.40
C THR A 166 16.69 3.94 6.86
N LEU A 167 16.10 4.83 7.67
CA LEU A 167 15.01 5.71 7.24
C LEU A 167 15.47 6.68 6.15
N LEU A 168 16.66 7.27 6.29
CA LEU A 168 17.25 8.15 5.28
C LEU A 168 17.48 7.42 3.96
N LEU A 169 18.08 6.23 3.98
CA LEU A 169 18.27 5.40 2.78
C LEU A 169 16.95 5.05 2.11
N ASN A 170 15.91 4.71 2.89
CA ASN A 170 14.58 4.43 2.35
C ASN A 170 13.96 5.68 1.70
N LYS A 171 14.12 6.85 2.31
CA LYS A 171 13.66 8.14 1.76
C LYS A 171 14.38 8.49 0.46
N GLU A 172 15.71 8.34 0.43
CA GLU A 172 16.51 8.55 -0.77
C GLU A 172 16.11 7.60 -1.89
N ARG A 173 15.95 6.30 -1.58
CA ARG A 173 15.47 5.30 -2.54
C ARG A 173 14.13 5.72 -3.13
N ARG A 174 13.17 6.11 -2.30
CA ARG A 174 11.84 6.56 -2.76
C ARG A 174 11.92 7.81 -3.64
N ASN A 175 12.79 8.74 -3.32
CA ASN A 175 12.99 9.94 -4.13
C ASN A 175 13.63 9.62 -5.48
N ARG A 176 14.61 8.71 -5.51
CA ARG A 176 15.24 8.24 -6.75
C ARG A 176 14.29 7.43 -7.62
N THR A 177 13.32 6.71 -7.03
CA THR A 177 12.35 5.92 -7.81
C THR A 177 11.12 6.70 -8.27
N ARG A 178 10.83 7.86 -7.67
CA ARG A 178 9.67 8.70 -7.98
C ARG A 178 9.54 9.07 -9.48
N PRO A 179 10.62 9.40 -10.22
CA PRO A 179 10.52 9.67 -11.65
C PRO A 179 10.00 8.49 -12.47
N TYR A 180 10.32 7.24 -12.11
CA TYR A 180 9.80 6.06 -12.83
C TYR A 180 8.28 5.91 -12.68
N ILE A 181 7.74 6.25 -11.51
CA ILE A 181 6.28 6.33 -11.32
C ILE A 181 5.70 7.35 -12.30
N ALA A 182 6.30 8.55 -12.40
CA ALA A 182 5.83 9.59 -13.31
C ALA A 182 5.84 9.14 -14.78
N ILE A 183 6.89 8.44 -15.23
CA ILE A 183 6.98 7.89 -16.59
C ILE A 183 5.78 6.97 -16.90
N ILE A 184 5.39 6.11 -15.96
CA ILE A 184 4.25 5.19 -16.14
C ILE A 184 2.94 5.96 -16.29
N TYR A 185 2.74 7.00 -15.47
CA TYR A 185 1.55 7.85 -15.56
C TYR A 185 1.51 8.61 -16.89
N VAL A 186 2.63 9.19 -17.32
CA VAL A 186 2.73 9.88 -18.61
C VAL A 186 2.44 8.92 -19.77
N ALA A 187 3.04 7.73 -19.77
CA ALA A 187 2.80 6.71 -20.78
C ALA A 187 1.32 6.30 -20.84
N PHE A 188 0.66 6.18 -19.70
CA PHE A 188 -0.77 5.90 -19.63
C PHE A 188 -1.61 7.01 -20.27
N PHE A 189 -1.35 8.27 -19.97
CA PHE A 189 -2.10 9.39 -20.57
C PHE A 189 -1.83 9.55 -22.06
N VAL A 190 -0.58 9.35 -22.51
CA VAL A 190 -0.23 9.34 -23.94
C VAL A 190 -0.98 8.22 -24.67
N PHE A 191 -1.12 7.05 -24.05
CA PHE A 191 -1.90 5.95 -24.61
C PHE A 191 -3.39 6.29 -24.74
N ILE A 192 -4.02 6.83 -23.70
CA ILE A 192 -5.42 7.31 -23.75
C ILE A 192 -5.59 8.34 -24.87
N PHE A 193 -4.69 9.33 -24.92
CA PHE A 193 -4.72 10.37 -25.95
C PHE A 193 -4.63 9.78 -27.35
N THR A 194 -3.69 8.85 -27.57
CA THR A 194 -3.51 8.17 -28.86
C THR A 194 -4.76 7.40 -29.26
N ILE A 195 -5.37 6.67 -28.33
CA ILE A 195 -6.59 5.88 -28.59
C ILE A 195 -7.78 6.79 -28.93
N VAL A 196 -7.95 7.91 -28.23
CA VAL A 196 -9.02 8.89 -28.53
C VAL A 196 -8.82 9.51 -29.92
N LEU A 197 -7.59 9.92 -30.24
CA LEU A 197 -7.25 10.49 -31.54
C LEU A 197 -7.53 9.47 -32.66
N LEU A 198 -7.06 8.24 -32.47
CA LEU A 198 -7.22 7.16 -33.45
C LEU A 198 -8.70 6.85 -33.67
N PHE A 199 -9.50 6.75 -32.61
CA PHE A 199 -10.94 6.52 -32.72
C PHE A 199 -11.66 7.62 -33.50
N LYS A 200 -11.42 8.89 -33.17
CA LYS A 200 -12.09 10.01 -33.85
C LYS A 200 -11.62 10.16 -35.31
N SER A 201 -10.31 10.22 -35.52
CA SER A 201 -9.74 10.55 -36.83
C SER A 201 -9.79 9.41 -37.84
N PHE A 202 -9.79 8.15 -37.40
CA PHE A 202 -9.76 7.01 -38.32
C PHE A 202 -11.05 6.20 -38.31
N PHE A 203 -11.72 6.03 -37.17
CA PHE A 203 -12.90 5.15 -37.12
C PHE A 203 -14.22 5.89 -37.36
N ILE A 204 -14.36 7.14 -36.91
CA ILE A 204 -15.56 7.95 -37.20
C ILE A 204 -15.47 8.53 -38.62
N ASP A 205 -14.35 9.18 -38.95
CA ASP A 205 -14.24 9.95 -40.21
C ASP A 205 -14.20 9.05 -41.47
N ILE A 206 -13.64 7.83 -41.38
CA ILE A 206 -13.51 6.92 -42.53
C ILE A 206 -14.81 6.14 -42.80
N GLN A 207 -15.71 5.97 -41.82
CA GLN A 207 -16.99 5.30 -42.05
C GLN A 207 -17.93 6.07 -43.00
N GLY A 208 -17.70 7.37 -43.18
CA GLY A 208 -18.43 8.18 -44.16
C GLY A 208 -17.91 8.06 -45.60
N LEU A 209 -16.76 7.41 -45.81
CA LEU A 209 -16.15 7.23 -47.13
C LEU A 209 -16.34 5.79 -47.60
N PRO A 210 -16.96 5.56 -48.78
CA PRO A 210 -17.05 4.22 -49.36
C PRO A 210 -15.68 3.84 -49.93
N LEU A 211 -14.74 3.47 -49.07
CA LEU A 211 -13.39 3.07 -49.47
C LEU A 211 -13.22 1.56 -49.42
N LEU A 212 -13.09 0.97 -50.62
CA LEU A 212 -12.39 -0.28 -50.92
C LEU A 212 -12.75 -1.54 -50.11
N GLY A 213 -14.03 -1.91 -50.04
CA GLY A 213 -14.44 -3.31 -49.80
C GLY A 213 -13.95 -3.98 -48.51
N ALA A 214 -13.31 -3.23 -47.61
CA ALA A 214 -12.81 -3.70 -46.34
C ALA A 214 -13.94 -3.61 -45.32
N THR A 215 -14.25 -4.70 -44.65
CA THR A 215 -15.15 -4.70 -43.50
C THR A 215 -14.48 -3.91 -42.37
N ILE A 216 -14.79 -2.62 -42.27
CA ILE A 216 -14.39 -1.80 -41.13
C ILE A 216 -15.19 -2.33 -39.93
N MET A 217 -14.50 -2.71 -38.85
CA MET A 217 -15.16 -3.11 -37.60
C MET A 217 -16.16 -2.03 -37.17
N ALA A 218 -17.28 -2.45 -36.60
CA ALA A 218 -18.28 -1.50 -36.09
C ALA A 218 -17.64 -0.60 -35.02
N PRO A 219 -18.01 0.70 -34.93
CA PRO A 219 -17.44 1.60 -33.92
C PRO A 219 -17.52 1.04 -32.51
N GLU A 220 -18.61 0.34 -32.20
CA GLU A 220 -18.86 -0.26 -30.89
C GLU A 220 -17.89 -1.40 -30.55
N GLU A 221 -17.47 -2.18 -31.55
CA GLU A 221 -16.47 -3.25 -31.36
C GLU A 221 -15.09 -2.65 -31.10
N VAL A 222 -14.77 -1.56 -31.79
CA VAL A 222 -13.50 -0.82 -31.61
C VAL A 222 -13.46 -0.13 -30.25
N LYS A 223 -14.55 0.51 -29.82
CA LYS A 223 -14.68 1.09 -28.47
C LYS A 223 -14.47 0.02 -27.40
N ARG A 224 -15.09 -1.15 -27.57
CA ARG A 224 -14.93 -2.29 -26.64
C ARG A 224 -13.49 -2.78 -26.58
N LEU A 225 -12.81 -2.90 -27.71
CA LEU A 225 -11.40 -3.32 -27.76
C LEU A 225 -10.49 -2.31 -27.04
N PHE A 226 -10.66 -1.01 -27.32
CA PHE A 226 -9.90 0.05 -26.65
C PHE A 226 -10.19 0.14 -25.15
N PHE A 227 -11.43 -0.14 -24.74
CA PHE A 227 -11.78 -0.25 -23.34
C PHE A 227 -10.97 -1.37 -22.64
N HIS A 228 -10.95 -2.57 -23.20
CA HIS A 228 -10.18 -3.68 -22.63
C HIS A 228 -8.69 -3.40 -22.56
N MET A 229 -8.10 -2.85 -23.63
CA MET A 229 -6.68 -2.49 -23.63
C MET A 229 -6.36 -1.44 -22.56
N THR A 230 -7.24 -0.44 -22.39
CA THR A 230 -7.10 0.59 -21.36
C THR A 230 -7.17 0.02 -19.96
N VAL A 231 -8.13 -0.87 -19.69
CA VAL A 231 -8.27 -1.53 -18.38
C VAL A 231 -7.04 -2.37 -18.06
N ILE A 232 -6.58 -3.18 -19.01
CA ILE A 232 -5.37 -4.02 -18.85
C ILE A 232 -4.15 -3.14 -18.58
N GLN A 233 -3.94 -2.10 -19.38
CA GLN A 233 -2.80 -1.21 -19.23
C GLN A 233 -2.85 -0.42 -17.91
N ALA A 234 -4.02 0.09 -17.52
CA ALA A 234 -4.21 0.77 -16.24
C ALA A 234 -3.89 -0.15 -15.06
N PHE A 235 -4.37 -1.39 -15.11
CA PHE A 235 -4.16 -2.37 -14.07
C PHE A 235 -2.67 -2.71 -13.92
N PHE A 236 -2.02 -3.20 -14.97
CA PHE A 236 -0.61 -3.60 -14.92
C PHE A 236 0.33 -2.41 -14.75
N GLY A 237 0.06 -1.28 -15.42
CA GLY A 237 0.82 -0.04 -15.25
C GLY A 237 0.81 0.43 -13.80
N GLY A 238 -0.36 0.44 -13.16
CA GLY A 238 -0.48 0.77 -11.74
C GLY A 238 0.30 -0.17 -10.82
N LEU A 239 0.29 -1.47 -11.09
CA LEU A 239 1.05 -2.46 -10.33
C LEU A 239 2.57 -2.21 -10.42
N VAL A 240 3.06 -1.94 -11.63
CA VAL A 240 4.48 -1.60 -11.86
C VAL A 240 4.83 -0.29 -11.17
N ALA A 241 3.96 0.72 -11.23
CA ALA A 241 4.16 2.01 -10.55
C ALA A 241 4.35 1.83 -9.04
N GLY A 242 3.52 1.01 -8.40
CA GLY A 242 3.70 0.71 -6.97
C GLY A 242 4.93 -0.12 -6.66
N LYS A 243 5.25 -1.12 -7.49
CA LYS A 243 6.44 -1.96 -7.28
C LYS A 243 7.73 -1.16 -7.38
N MET A 244 7.82 -0.22 -8.34
CA MET A 244 8.96 0.67 -8.50
C MET A 244 9.01 1.76 -7.42
N GLY A 245 7.86 2.36 -7.08
CA GLY A 245 7.79 3.45 -6.13
C GLY A 245 7.94 3.05 -4.67
N GLU A 246 7.16 2.06 -4.25
CA GLU A 246 6.97 1.68 -2.85
C GLU A 246 7.50 0.27 -2.54
N GLY A 247 8.07 -0.41 -3.53
CA GLY A 247 8.80 -1.68 -3.36
C GLY A 247 7.91 -2.92 -3.27
N THR A 248 6.59 -2.76 -3.17
CA THR A 248 5.62 -3.86 -3.04
C THR A 248 4.56 -3.79 -4.15
N LEU A 249 4.04 -4.95 -4.55
CA LEU A 249 2.99 -5.02 -5.57
C LEU A 249 1.63 -4.53 -5.03
N SER A 250 1.35 -4.79 -3.74
CA SER A 250 0.14 -4.35 -3.07
C SER A 250 0.00 -2.82 -3.03
N ALA A 251 1.11 -2.10 -2.90
CA ALA A 251 1.15 -0.65 -3.04
C ALA A 251 0.72 -0.17 -4.44
N GLY A 252 0.89 -1.00 -5.47
CA GLY A 252 0.51 -0.71 -6.85
C GLY A 252 -0.99 -0.70 -7.08
N LEU A 253 -1.77 -1.42 -6.27
CA LEU A 253 -3.22 -1.50 -6.45
C LEU A 253 -3.91 -0.14 -6.40
N LYS A 254 -3.43 0.80 -5.57
CA LYS A 254 -4.00 2.16 -5.53
C LYS A 254 -3.75 2.93 -6.83
N HIS A 255 -2.59 2.72 -7.45
CA HIS A 255 -2.25 3.30 -8.74
C HIS A 255 -3.10 2.64 -9.83
N SER A 256 -3.27 1.31 -9.78
CA SER A 256 -4.12 0.56 -10.72
C SER A 256 -5.57 1.04 -10.68
N LEU A 257 -6.16 1.16 -9.49
CA LEU A 257 -7.53 1.65 -9.32
C LEU A 257 -7.68 3.09 -9.81
N ALA A 258 -6.74 3.98 -9.45
CA ALA A 258 -6.76 5.35 -9.90
C ALA A 258 -6.68 5.47 -11.44
N LEU A 259 -5.75 4.75 -12.07
CA LEU A 259 -5.61 4.74 -13.53
C LEU A 259 -6.82 4.10 -14.22
N MET A 260 -7.40 3.04 -13.65
CA MET A 260 -8.60 2.38 -14.19
C MET A 260 -9.80 3.32 -14.19
N ILE A 261 -10.04 4.03 -13.07
CA ILE A 261 -11.12 5.01 -12.95
C ILE A 261 -10.89 6.17 -13.92
N CYS A 262 -9.67 6.72 -13.96
CA CYS A 262 -9.33 7.79 -14.90
C CYS A 262 -9.51 7.36 -16.37
N GLY A 263 -9.07 6.14 -16.72
CA GLY A 263 -9.22 5.59 -18.06
C GLY A 263 -10.69 5.40 -18.46
N TYR A 264 -11.51 4.84 -17.56
CA TYR A 264 -12.95 4.69 -17.79
C TYR A 264 -13.64 6.04 -18.02
N ILE A 265 -13.36 7.03 -17.17
CA ILE A 265 -13.93 8.38 -17.31
C ILE A 265 -13.48 9.02 -18.62
N ALA A 266 -12.19 8.93 -18.97
CA ALA A 266 -11.66 9.51 -20.20
C ALA A 266 -12.30 8.88 -21.44
N LEU A 267 -12.40 7.55 -21.51
CA LEU A 267 -13.03 6.88 -22.64
C LEU A 267 -14.51 7.25 -22.76
N LYS A 268 -15.25 7.26 -21.65
CA LYS A 268 -16.68 7.59 -21.64
C LYS A 268 -16.98 9.06 -21.99
N LEU A 269 -16.03 9.96 -21.76
CA LEU A 269 -16.17 11.38 -22.08
C LEU A 269 -15.76 11.70 -23.53
N PHE A 270 -14.75 11.00 -24.05
CA PHE A 270 -14.15 11.34 -25.35
C PHE A 270 -14.56 10.42 -26.50
N MET A 271 -15.17 9.25 -26.26
CA MET A 271 -15.67 8.31 -27.27
C MET A 271 -17.18 8.09 -27.15
#